data_AF-A0A507QLU1-F1
#
_entry.id   AF-A0A507QLU1-F1
#
_cell.length_a   1.000
_cell.length_b   1.000
_cell.length_c   1.000
_cell.angle_alpha   90.00
_cell.angle_beta   90.00
_cell.angle_gamma   90.00
#
_symmetry.space_group_name_H-M   'P 1'
#
loop_
_entity.id
_entity.type
_entity.pdbx_description
1 polymer ?
#
loop_
_entity_poly.entity_id
_entity_poly.type
_entity_poly.pdbx_seq_one_letter_code
_entity_poly.pdbx_strand_id
1 'polypeptide(L)'
;MSAEEFLANVEGGIVPVTCHEDVLRIALIYLDEGLWTGNGVFDVVEKLHAHGLSFGEGDLRFNRSLDIFYLAQLAAAIYRYSSQLEDDFPSFSDFPAFYTAHHALLHASAWRSYYSTPFLTQRTTARFYRLPDLQDLPDSSSPLCQPRQSPASVHVLKLPRWAYTVGCTRRRQPFLPCAALTAVALSTLEATMTRLHTAYPSAPPYSESHARFWLDYFTPDPSPSRVAKVPPREAWGPNSFGILVAQGKYDIQGLEAEYLAQVSGGEVTEGDSLSEQVIWCGLPDGGIGEQAWWRGWEEEVGSEEEVEFLAAVAVEETVGFGLQGIEMDELDLSIRSHILLAVMQAAVKDRQERERFLGELERRMVQKGRLGKERAGRWAREALGIMEPYVREWQGVWPGAEERGKMLRRILVENAQLFARWTVSPVSKQFTFELGPRE
;
A
#
# COMPACT_ATOMS: atom_id res chain seq x y z
N MET A 1 9.84 9.44 -37.45
CA MET A 1 8.55 8.94 -36.95
C MET A 1 8.24 9.71 -35.68
N SER A 2 7.09 10.37 -35.59
CA SER A 2 6.68 11.05 -34.34
C SER A 2 6.21 10.03 -33.29
N ALA A 3 6.02 10.49 -32.05
CA ALA A 3 5.45 9.67 -30.99
C ALA A 3 4.00 9.23 -31.33
N GLU A 4 3.16 10.12 -31.87
CA GLU A 4 1.79 9.76 -32.24
C GLU A 4 1.75 8.79 -33.42
N GLU A 5 2.63 8.99 -34.41
CA GLU A 5 2.73 8.08 -35.57
C GLU A 5 3.18 6.69 -35.12
N PHE A 6 4.12 6.60 -34.17
CA PHE A 6 4.54 5.33 -33.60
C PHE A 6 3.40 4.62 -32.86
N LEU A 7 2.68 5.34 -31.98
CA LEU A 7 1.53 4.78 -31.27
C LEU A 7 0.44 4.30 -32.21
N ALA A 8 0.04 5.12 -33.20
CA ALA A 8 -0.98 4.75 -34.17
C ALA A 8 -0.58 3.50 -34.97
N ASN A 9 0.70 3.36 -35.30
CA ASN A 9 1.21 2.18 -35.99
C ASN A 9 1.22 0.93 -35.08
N VAL A 10 1.48 1.08 -33.78
CA VAL A 10 1.37 -0.03 -32.81
C VAL A 10 -0.10 -0.45 -32.64
N GLU A 11 -0.99 0.51 -32.41
CA GLU A 11 -2.44 0.26 -32.26
C GLU A 11 -3.07 -0.33 -33.53
N GLY A 12 -2.60 0.10 -34.70
CA GLY A 12 -2.99 -0.44 -36.00
C GLY A 12 -2.37 -1.80 -36.35
N GLY A 13 -1.51 -2.35 -35.49
CA GLY A 13 -0.83 -3.64 -35.70
C GLY A 13 0.25 -3.62 -36.80
N ILE A 14 0.69 -2.43 -37.22
CA ILE A 14 1.74 -2.23 -38.22
C ILE A 14 3.12 -2.46 -37.61
N VAL A 15 3.34 -1.95 -36.38
CA VAL A 15 4.57 -2.15 -35.62
C VAL A 15 4.31 -3.21 -34.54
N PRO A 16 4.99 -4.37 -34.60
CA PRO A 16 4.83 -5.40 -33.58
C PRO A 16 5.56 -4.98 -32.30
N VAL A 17 4.92 -5.20 -31.15
CA VAL A 17 5.55 -5.10 -29.83
C VAL A 17 6.13 -6.46 -29.48
N THR A 18 7.45 -6.58 -29.49
CA THR A 18 8.13 -7.89 -29.38
C THR A 18 9.03 -8.02 -28.18
N CYS A 19 9.41 -6.90 -27.56
CA CYS A 19 10.33 -6.91 -26.42
C CYS A 19 9.94 -5.88 -25.35
N HIS A 20 10.60 -6.01 -24.20
CA HIS A 20 10.46 -5.09 -23.06
C HIS A 20 10.70 -3.62 -23.43
N GLU A 21 11.68 -3.36 -24.29
CA GLU A 21 12.01 -2.00 -24.75
C GLU A 21 10.86 -1.37 -25.55
N ASP A 22 10.17 -2.15 -26.38
CA ASP A 22 9.00 -1.65 -27.12
C ASP A 22 7.88 -1.20 -26.16
N VAL A 23 7.64 -1.96 -25.07
CA VAL A 23 6.66 -1.61 -24.04
C VAL A 23 7.09 -0.35 -23.29
N LEU A 24 8.38 -0.21 -22.94
CA LEU A 24 8.93 1.00 -22.32
C LEU A 24 8.74 2.24 -23.22
N ARG A 25 8.95 2.10 -24.52
CA ARG A 25 8.76 3.21 -25.48
C ARG A 25 7.31 3.67 -25.53
N ILE A 26 6.38 2.73 -25.56
CA ILE A 26 4.94 3.04 -25.52
C ILE A 26 4.58 3.70 -24.18
N ALA A 27 5.07 3.14 -23.07
CA ALA A 27 4.85 3.67 -21.74
C ALA A 27 5.41 5.09 -21.57
N LEU A 28 6.57 5.40 -22.16
CA LEU A 28 7.14 6.75 -22.14
C LEU A 28 6.20 7.76 -22.79
N ILE A 29 5.62 7.41 -23.94
CA ILE A 29 4.67 8.30 -24.62
C ILE A 29 3.39 8.47 -23.78
N TYR A 30 2.91 7.41 -23.13
CA TYR A 30 1.76 7.51 -22.23
C TYR A 30 2.05 8.27 -20.92
N LEU A 31 3.32 8.41 -20.53
CA LEU A 31 3.75 9.09 -19.30
C LEU A 31 4.13 10.57 -19.49
N ASP A 32 4.15 11.08 -20.73
CA ASP A 32 4.40 12.50 -21.02
C ASP A 32 3.52 13.42 -20.16
N GLU A 33 4.17 14.30 -19.39
CA GLU A 33 3.58 15.04 -18.26
C GLU A 33 2.43 15.98 -18.69
N GLY A 34 2.38 16.38 -19.97
CA GLY A 34 1.22 17.07 -20.55
C GLY A 34 -0.10 16.26 -20.53
N LEU A 35 -0.03 14.97 -20.19
CA LEU A 35 -1.14 14.02 -20.12
C LEU A 35 -1.45 13.53 -18.70
N TRP A 36 -0.84 14.10 -17.65
CA TRP A 36 -1.16 13.81 -16.24
C TRP A 36 -2.52 14.38 -15.79
N THR A 37 -3.48 14.54 -16.70
CA THR A 37 -4.85 14.94 -16.40
C THR A 37 -5.67 13.74 -15.86
N GLY A 38 -5.13 12.98 -14.92
CA GLY A 38 -5.68 11.69 -14.46
C GLY A 38 -4.95 11.09 -13.24
N ASN A 39 -4.82 9.77 -13.20
CA ASN A 39 -4.31 8.99 -12.06
C ASN A 39 -2.86 8.48 -12.24
N GLY A 40 -2.04 9.19 -13.03
CA GLY A 40 -0.61 8.87 -13.22
C GLY A 40 -0.33 7.46 -13.73
N VAL A 41 0.63 6.76 -13.12
CA VAL A 41 0.98 5.36 -13.48
C VAL A 41 -0.21 4.41 -13.49
N PHE A 42 -1.26 4.68 -12.71
CA PHE A 42 -2.43 3.82 -12.63
C PHE A 42 -3.30 3.89 -13.89
N ASP A 43 -3.42 5.05 -14.53
CA ASP A 43 -4.15 5.13 -15.80
C ASP A 43 -3.31 4.58 -16.96
N VAL A 44 -1.98 4.74 -16.89
CA VAL A 44 -1.06 4.20 -17.91
C VAL A 44 -1.09 2.66 -17.91
N VAL A 45 -1.11 2.01 -16.74
CA VAL A 45 -1.21 0.54 -16.69
C VAL A 45 -2.53 0.04 -17.28
N GLU A 46 -3.65 0.73 -17.03
CA GLU A 46 -4.95 0.36 -17.63
C GLU A 46 -4.92 0.52 -19.17
N LYS A 47 -4.29 1.59 -19.68
CA LYS A 47 -4.09 1.78 -21.12
C LYS A 47 -3.23 0.68 -21.74
N LEU A 48 -2.13 0.29 -21.08
CA LEU A 48 -1.28 -0.82 -21.55
C LEU A 48 -2.09 -2.12 -21.60
N HIS A 49 -2.79 -2.46 -20.51
CA HIS A 49 -3.59 -3.68 -20.41
C HIS A 49 -4.72 -3.74 -21.45
N ALA A 50 -5.38 -2.62 -21.72
CA ALA A 50 -6.42 -2.52 -22.74
C ALA A 50 -5.91 -2.85 -24.16
N HIS A 51 -4.63 -2.56 -24.43
CA HIS A 51 -3.95 -2.90 -25.69
C HIS A 51 -3.25 -4.28 -25.64
N GLY A 52 -3.46 -5.07 -24.57
CA GLY A 52 -2.84 -6.39 -24.42
C GLY A 52 -1.34 -6.34 -24.09
N LEU A 53 -0.84 -5.19 -23.68
CA LEU A 53 0.57 -4.92 -23.35
C LEU A 53 0.82 -5.07 -21.84
N SER A 54 2.00 -5.59 -21.51
CA SER A 54 2.43 -5.89 -20.15
C SER A 54 3.96 -5.98 -20.13
N PHE A 55 4.60 -5.56 -19.04
CA PHE A 55 6.02 -5.79 -18.80
C PHE A 55 6.29 -7.21 -18.28
N GLY A 56 5.32 -7.80 -17.60
CA GLY A 56 5.39 -9.20 -17.18
C GLY A 56 5.22 -10.19 -18.33
N GLU A 57 5.91 -11.33 -18.20
CA GLU A 57 5.83 -12.48 -19.12
C GLU A 57 5.30 -13.72 -18.37
N GLY A 58 4.75 -14.69 -19.12
CA GLY A 58 4.24 -15.94 -18.55
C GLY A 58 3.18 -15.71 -17.48
N ASP A 59 3.37 -16.31 -16.30
CA ASP A 59 2.47 -16.18 -15.14
C ASP A 59 2.44 -14.76 -14.55
N LEU A 60 3.41 -13.90 -14.90
CA LEU A 60 3.47 -12.50 -14.48
C LEU A 60 2.85 -11.55 -15.50
N ARG A 61 2.35 -12.05 -16.63
CA ARG A 61 1.71 -11.19 -17.64
C ARG A 61 0.46 -10.53 -17.05
N PHE A 62 0.33 -9.22 -17.25
CA PHE A 62 -0.71 -8.36 -16.67
C PHE A 62 -0.68 -8.30 -15.14
N ASN A 63 0.50 -8.54 -14.53
CA ASN A 63 0.66 -8.37 -13.10
C ASN A 63 0.74 -6.87 -12.77
N ARG A 64 -0.31 -6.35 -12.13
CA ARG A 64 -0.42 -4.92 -11.81
C ARG A 64 0.76 -4.38 -11.02
N SER A 65 1.25 -5.12 -10.01
CA SER A 65 2.44 -4.71 -9.24
C SER A 65 3.67 -4.56 -10.12
N LEU A 66 3.95 -5.56 -10.97
CA LEU A 66 5.11 -5.54 -11.85
C LEU A 66 5.01 -4.45 -12.91
N ASP A 67 3.84 -4.25 -13.48
CA ASP A 67 3.66 -3.26 -14.53
C ASP A 67 3.76 -1.83 -14.00
N ILE A 68 3.13 -1.53 -12.84
CA ILE A 68 3.28 -0.23 -12.19
C ILE A 68 4.70 -0.01 -11.68
N PHE A 69 5.40 -1.05 -11.23
CA PHE A 69 6.81 -0.93 -10.87
C PHE A 69 7.64 -0.36 -12.04
N TYR A 70 7.49 -0.89 -13.24
CA TYR A 70 8.22 -0.37 -14.40
C TYR A 70 7.82 1.06 -14.78
N LEU A 71 6.54 1.42 -14.60
CA LEU A 71 6.09 2.80 -14.78
C LEU A 71 6.68 3.75 -13.72
N ALA A 72 6.79 3.31 -12.47
CA ALA A 72 7.44 4.06 -11.39
C ALA A 72 8.95 4.24 -11.67
N GLN A 73 9.62 3.20 -12.18
CA GLN A 73 11.02 3.29 -12.63
C GLN A 73 11.20 4.28 -13.77
N LEU A 74 10.26 4.29 -14.72
CA LEU A 74 10.28 5.23 -15.84
C LEU A 74 10.08 6.67 -15.36
N ALA A 75 9.15 6.91 -14.44
CA ALA A 75 8.96 8.21 -13.81
C ALA A 75 10.19 8.68 -13.02
N ALA A 76 10.87 7.77 -12.32
CA ALA A 76 12.16 8.07 -11.66
C ALA A 76 13.27 8.40 -12.67
N ALA A 77 13.33 7.69 -13.80
CA ALA A 77 14.29 7.95 -14.86
C ALA A 77 14.05 9.31 -15.54
N ILE A 78 12.80 9.65 -15.87
CA ILE A 78 12.41 10.98 -16.41
C ILE A 78 12.84 12.08 -15.44
N TYR A 79 12.57 11.88 -14.15
CA TYR A 79 12.95 12.84 -13.12
C TYR A 79 14.46 13.01 -12.97
N ARG A 80 15.25 11.96 -13.21
CA ARG A 80 16.72 12.04 -13.18
C ARG A 80 17.29 12.64 -14.45
N TYR A 81 16.51 12.69 -15.53
CA TYR A 81 16.89 13.26 -16.82
C TYR A 81 16.81 14.79 -16.82
N SER A 82 15.77 15.39 -16.21
CA SER A 82 15.62 16.85 -16.10
C SER A 82 15.96 17.37 -14.70
N SER A 83 16.44 18.62 -14.61
CA SER A 83 16.80 19.26 -13.33
C SER A 83 15.60 19.74 -12.51
N GLN A 84 14.37 19.34 -12.91
CA GLN A 84 13.06 19.80 -12.38
C GLN A 84 12.75 21.30 -12.53
N LEU A 85 13.71 22.12 -12.95
CA LEU A 85 13.55 23.56 -13.14
C LEU A 85 13.32 23.95 -14.60
N GLU A 86 13.54 23.01 -15.51
CA GLU A 86 13.37 23.16 -16.96
C GLU A 86 12.37 22.07 -17.42
N ASP A 87 11.32 22.48 -18.14
CA ASP A 87 10.20 21.65 -18.65
C ASP A 87 10.64 20.66 -19.76
N ASP A 88 11.82 20.06 -19.63
CA ASP A 88 12.41 19.21 -20.66
C ASP A 88 12.07 17.74 -20.39
N PHE A 89 10.89 17.32 -20.85
CA PHE A 89 10.56 15.90 -20.98
C PHE A 89 11.45 15.25 -22.05
N PRO A 90 11.97 14.03 -21.86
CA PRO A 90 12.81 13.38 -22.86
C PRO A 90 12.04 13.23 -24.18
N SER A 91 12.57 13.81 -25.25
CA SER A 91 12.01 13.65 -26.59
C SER A 91 11.93 12.17 -26.96
N PHE A 92 10.87 11.77 -27.65
CA PHE A 92 10.72 10.40 -28.15
C PHE A 92 11.91 9.94 -29.02
N SER A 93 12.55 10.87 -29.76
CA SER A 93 13.75 10.59 -30.55
C SER A 93 14.95 10.17 -29.70
N ASP A 94 14.98 10.60 -28.44
CA ASP A 94 16.13 10.48 -27.54
C ASP A 94 16.02 9.25 -26.65
N PHE A 95 14.94 8.47 -26.80
CA PHE A 95 14.69 7.24 -26.05
C PHE A 95 15.90 6.30 -25.99
N PRO A 96 16.67 6.03 -27.07
CA PRO A 96 17.84 5.14 -26.98
C PRO A 96 18.92 5.67 -26.03
N ALA A 97 19.17 6.98 -26.03
CA ALA A 97 20.14 7.62 -25.14
C ALA A 97 19.63 7.62 -23.69
N PHE A 98 18.36 7.95 -23.50
CA PHE A 98 17.66 7.90 -22.21
C PHE A 98 17.69 6.48 -21.61
N TYR A 99 17.33 5.45 -22.39
CA TYR A 99 17.37 4.05 -21.97
C TYR A 99 18.78 3.61 -21.56
N THR A 100 19.79 4.01 -22.34
CA THR A 100 21.19 3.70 -22.03
C THR A 100 21.63 4.35 -20.72
N ALA A 101 21.31 5.63 -20.52
CA ALA A 101 21.68 6.38 -19.31
C ALA A 101 21.01 5.84 -18.03
N HIS A 102 19.78 5.31 -18.15
CA HIS A 102 18.99 4.80 -17.03
C HIS A 102 18.79 3.27 -17.06
N HIS A 103 19.68 2.55 -17.75
CA HIS A 103 19.54 1.11 -17.99
C HIS A 103 19.34 0.30 -16.70
N ALA A 104 20.02 0.68 -15.60
CA ALA A 104 19.90 0.02 -14.30
C ALA A 104 18.47 0.05 -13.72
N LEU A 105 17.67 1.07 -14.05
CA LEU A 105 16.27 1.16 -13.65
C LEU A 105 15.34 0.43 -14.61
N LEU A 106 15.66 0.49 -15.91
CA LEU A 106 14.72 0.18 -16.98
C LEU A 106 14.86 -1.23 -17.56
N HIS A 107 15.96 -1.94 -17.34
CA HIS A 107 16.16 -3.26 -17.95
C HIS A 107 15.12 -4.31 -17.49
N ALA A 108 14.84 -5.28 -18.35
CA ALA A 108 13.77 -6.28 -18.17
C ALA A 108 13.90 -7.18 -16.91
N SER A 109 15.09 -7.21 -16.29
CA SER A 109 15.34 -7.96 -15.07
C SER A 109 15.51 -7.09 -13.82
N ALA A 110 15.32 -5.76 -13.93
CA ALA A 110 15.49 -4.81 -12.83
C ALA A 110 14.61 -5.19 -11.63
N TRP A 111 13.37 -5.63 -11.89
CA TRP A 111 12.41 -6.01 -10.86
C TRP A 111 12.93 -7.07 -9.88
N ARG A 112 13.88 -7.93 -10.29
CA ARG A 112 14.39 -9.04 -9.46
C ARG A 112 15.16 -8.58 -8.23
N SER A 113 15.64 -7.33 -8.25
CA SER A 113 16.27 -6.72 -7.09
C SER A 113 15.25 -6.16 -6.10
N TYR A 114 14.01 -5.90 -6.54
CA TYR A 114 12.97 -5.23 -5.77
C TYR A 114 11.89 -6.19 -5.28
N TYR A 115 11.54 -7.19 -6.08
CA TYR A 115 10.49 -8.14 -5.76
C TYR A 115 11.00 -9.58 -5.67
N SER A 116 10.46 -10.32 -4.70
CA SER A 116 10.56 -11.76 -4.70
C SER A 116 9.54 -12.40 -5.67
N THR A 117 9.94 -13.48 -6.34
CA THR A 117 9.02 -14.24 -7.22
C THR A 117 7.80 -14.79 -6.47
N PRO A 118 7.92 -15.36 -5.26
CA PRO A 118 6.76 -15.80 -4.49
C PRO A 118 5.77 -14.67 -4.19
N PHE A 119 6.25 -13.45 -3.97
CA PHE A 119 5.40 -12.29 -3.74
C PHE A 119 4.65 -11.86 -5.02
N LEU A 120 5.34 -11.76 -6.16
CA LEU A 120 4.69 -11.39 -7.42
C LEU A 120 3.73 -12.45 -7.97
N THR A 121 3.89 -13.72 -7.59
CA THR A 121 2.96 -14.79 -7.99
C THR A 121 1.70 -14.86 -7.13
N GLN A 122 1.58 -14.04 -6.09
CA GLN A 122 0.35 -13.91 -5.32
C GLN A 122 -0.79 -13.37 -6.20
N ARG A 123 -2.01 -13.89 -6.03
CA ARG A 123 -3.19 -13.37 -6.75
C ARG A 123 -3.44 -11.89 -6.46
N THR A 124 -3.07 -11.43 -5.27
CA THR A 124 -3.27 -10.06 -4.82
C THR A 124 -2.38 -9.08 -5.57
N THR A 125 -1.10 -9.40 -5.85
CA THR A 125 -0.18 -8.53 -6.60
C THR A 125 -0.53 -8.44 -8.09
N ALA A 126 -1.09 -9.53 -8.65
CA ALA A 126 -1.60 -9.50 -10.02
C ALA A 126 -2.77 -8.52 -10.19
N ARG A 127 -3.58 -8.36 -9.13
CA ARG A 127 -4.81 -7.54 -9.16
C ARG A 127 -4.59 -6.14 -8.61
N PHE A 128 -3.85 -5.99 -7.53
CA PHE A 128 -3.65 -4.75 -6.80
C PHE A 128 -2.17 -4.42 -6.71
N TYR A 129 -1.87 -3.13 -6.89
CA TYR A 129 -0.55 -2.58 -6.75
C TYR A 129 -0.05 -2.73 -5.31
N ARG A 130 1.11 -3.37 -5.15
CA ARG A 130 1.85 -3.49 -3.89
C ARG A 130 3.29 -3.06 -4.10
N LEU A 131 3.82 -2.30 -3.14
CA LEU A 131 5.24 -1.93 -3.12
C LEU A 131 6.15 -3.17 -3.08
N PRO A 132 7.42 -3.04 -3.51
CA PRO A 132 8.34 -4.15 -3.52
C PRO A 132 8.75 -4.63 -2.12
N ASP A 133 8.92 -5.95 -1.98
CA ASP A 133 9.21 -6.61 -0.72
C ASP A 133 10.71 -6.74 -0.42
N LEU A 134 11.59 -6.58 -1.42
CA LEU A 134 13.06 -6.72 -1.31
C LEU A 134 13.86 -5.42 -1.42
N GLN A 135 13.33 -4.35 -2.04
CA GLN A 135 13.90 -2.99 -1.98
C GLN A 135 12.81 -1.91 -2.05
N ASP A 136 13.09 -0.72 -1.52
CA ASP A 136 12.21 0.43 -1.70
C ASP A 136 12.22 0.87 -3.17
N LEU A 137 11.12 1.47 -3.64
CA LEU A 137 11.13 2.11 -4.95
C LEU A 137 12.24 3.18 -4.99
N PRO A 138 12.94 3.32 -6.11
CA PRO A 138 13.91 4.39 -6.27
C PRO A 138 13.28 5.72 -5.94
N ASP A 139 14.08 6.56 -5.31
CA ASP A 139 13.75 7.95 -5.06
C ASP A 139 12.63 8.20 -4.04
N SER A 140 11.99 7.15 -3.49
CA SER A 140 10.82 7.24 -2.61
C SER A 140 11.09 7.63 -1.15
N SER A 141 12.36 7.67 -0.73
CA SER A 141 12.76 7.89 0.67
C SER A 141 13.18 9.31 1.01
N SER A 142 12.98 10.25 0.10
CA SER A 142 13.34 11.65 0.28
C SER A 142 12.25 12.56 -0.30
N PRO A 143 12.15 13.81 0.20
CA PRO A 143 11.19 14.76 -0.33
C PRO A 143 11.37 14.95 -1.84
N LEU A 144 10.26 15.09 -2.56
CA LEU A 144 10.31 15.48 -3.97
C LEU A 144 10.78 16.94 -4.07
N CYS A 145 11.43 17.29 -5.18
CA CYS A 145 11.89 18.66 -5.46
C CYS A 145 13.04 19.16 -4.56
N GLN A 146 13.73 18.28 -3.83
CA GLN A 146 14.94 18.61 -3.08
C GLN A 146 16.19 17.94 -3.71
N PRO A 147 17.38 18.58 -3.61
CA PRO A 147 18.63 17.97 -4.07
C PRO A 147 18.87 16.62 -3.38
N ARG A 148 18.95 15.55 -4.18
CA ARG A 148 19.15 14.20 -3.66
C ARG A 148 20.62 14.01 -3.26
N GLN A 149 20.91 14.18 -1.98
CA GLN A 149 22.18 13.82 -1.38
C GLN A 149 21.94 12.68 -0.38
N SER A 150 21.79 11.45 -0.86
CA SER A 150 21.76 10.33 0.09
C SER A 150 22.45 9.09 -0.47
N PRO A 151 23.34 8.45 0.31
CA PRO A 151 23.77 7.11 0.01
C PRO A 151 22.54 6.19 0.01
N ALA A 152 22.45 5.31 -0.97
CA ALA A 152 21.36 4.35 -1.11
C ALA A 152 21.36 3.39 0.08
N SER A 153 20.50 3.64 1.08
CA SER A 153 20.16 2.62 2.06
C SER A 153 19.12 1.70 1.45
N VAL A 154 19.40 0.40 1.51
CA VAL A 154 18.45 -0.64 1.09
C VAL A 154 17.35 -0.70 2.16
N HIS A 155 16.11 -0.42 1.76
CA HIS A 155 14.91 -0.60 2.60
C HIS A 155 14.73 0.30 3.84
N VAL A 156 14.98 1.60 3.68
CA VAL A 156 14.77 2.56 4.77
C VAL A 156 13.28 2.80 5.10
N LEU A 157 12.36 2.55 4.15
CA LEU A 157 10.94 2.89 4.33
C LEU A 157 10.09 1.78 4.95
N LYS A 158 10.58 0.55 4.98
CA LYS A 158 9.79 -0.61 5.43
C LYS A 158 9.32 -0.48 6.88
N LEU A 159 10.25 -0.27 7.81
CA LEU A 159 9.94 -0.12 9.23
C LEU A 159 9.13 1.13 9.56
N PRO A 160 9.46 2.34 9.08
CA PRO A 160 8.64 3.52 9.36
C PRO A 160 7.24 3.43 8.77
N ARG A 161 7.05 2.86 7.58
CA ARG A 161 5.72 2.64 7.00
C ARG A 161 4.89 1.69 7.86
N TRP A 162 5.47 0.56 8.28
CA TRP A 162 4.81 -0.37 9.20
C TRP A 162 4.44 0.31 10.53
N ALA A 163 5.36 1.05 11.14
CA ALA A 163 5.12 1.74 12.41
C ALA A 163 4.05 2.83 12.28
N TYR A 164 4.03 3.55 11.15
CA TYR A 164 2.95 4.49 10.81
C TYR A 164 1.59 3.80 10.76
N THR A 165 1.50 2.60 10.16
CA THR A 165 0.28 1.78 10.13
C THR A 165 -0.15 1.34 11.53
N VAL A 166 0.78 0.96 12.41
CA VAL A 166 0.50 0.65 13.81
C VAL A 166 -0.07 1.88 14.54
N GLY A 167 0.56 3.04 14.37
CA GLY A 167 0.10 4.31 14.97
C GLY A 167 -1.27 4.76 14.45
N CYS A 168 -1.55 4.58 13.16
CA CYS A 168 -2.87 4.81 12.59
C CYS A 168 -3.91 3.84 13.18
N THR A 169 -3.57 2.57 13.31
CA THR A 169 -4.47 1.55 13.87
C THR A 169 -4.81 1.85 15.32
N ARG A 170 -3.82 2.20 16.16
CA ARG A 170 -4.03 2.65 17.54
C ARG A 170 -5.00 3.83 17.64
N ARG A 171 -4.86 4.81 16.73
CA ARG A 171 -5.71 6.01 16.70
C ARG A 171 -7.14 5.71 16.22
N ARG A 172 -7.30 4.83 15.23
CA ARG A 172 -8.60 4.46 14.64
C ARG A 172 -9.38 3.50 15.54
N GLN A 173 -8.70 2.58 16.21
CA GLN A 173 -9.31 1.44 16.89
C GLN A 173 -8.69 1.26 18.29
N PRO A 174 -9.10 2.06 19.29
CA PRO A 174 -8.54 1.98 20.64
C PRO A 174 -9.07 0.78 21.46
N PHE A 175 -9.57 -0.28 20.80
CA PHE A 175 -10.20 -1.42 21.46
C PHE A 175 -9.18 -2.32 22.17
N LEU A 176 -7.99 -2.45 21.60
CA LEU A 176 -6.90 -3.21 22.20
C LEU A 176 -6.08 -2.33 23.15
N PRO A 177 -5.70 -2.82 24.34
CA PRO A 177 -4.71 -2.16 25.19
C PRO A 177 -3.40 -1.92 24.44
N CYS A 178 -2.74 -0.79 24.70
CA CYS A 178 -1.50 -0.41 23.99
C CYS A 178 -0.44 -1.52 24.04
N ALA A 179 -0.27 -2.15 25.20
CA ALA A 179 0.69 -3.25 25.36
C ALA A 179 0.35 -4.46 24.49
N ALA A 180 -0.93 -4.81 24.34
CA ALA A 180 -1.37 -5.90 23.48
C ALA A 180 -1.13 -5.56 22.00
N LEU A 181 -1.47 -4.34 21.58
CA LEU A 181 -1.23 -3.87 20.22
C LEU A 181 0.27 -3.89 19.87
N THR A 182 1.13 -3.39 20.77
CA THR A 182 2.59 -3.40 20.59
C THR A 182 3.14 -4.83 20.50
N ALA A 183 2.66 -5.74 21.36
CA ALA A 183 3.07 -7.15 21.31
C ALA A 183 2.66 -7.84 19.99
N VAL A 184 1.44 -7.59 19.52
CA VAL A 184 0.94 -8.08 18.22
C VAL A 184 1.77 -7.50 17.07
N ALA A 185 2.05 -6.20 17.11
CA ALA A 185 2.86 -5.53 16.09
C ALA A 185 4.26 -6.15 16.01
N LEU A 186 4.99 -6.23 17.12
CA LEU A 186 6.36 -6.75 17.14
C LEU A 186 6.42 -8.23 16.72
N SER A 187 5.51 -9.06 17.22
CA SER A 187 5.49 -10.50 16.88
C SER A 187 5.18 -10.77 15.40
N THR A 188 4.26 -10.01 14.80
CA THR A 188 3.93 -10.14 13.37
C THR A 188 5.04 -9.62 12.47
N LEU A 189 5.70 -8.53 12.87
CA LEU A 189 6.87 -7.99 12.18
C LEU A 189 8.05 -8.98 12.23
N GLU A 190 8.39 -9.51 13.41
CA GLU A 190 9.44 -10.51 13.59
C GLU A 190 9.20 -11.73 12.70
N ALA A 191 7.99 -12.28 12.72
CA ALA A 191 7.64 -13.45 11.91
C ALA A 191 7.78 -13.17 10.40
N THR A 192 7.31 -12.01 9.94
CA THR A 192 7.35 -11.63 8.52
C THR A 192 8.77 -11.37 8.04
N MET A 193 9.55 -10.56 8.77
CA MET A 193 10.94 -10.25 8.43
C MET A 193 11.83 -11.49 8.52
N THR A 194 11.63 -12.35 9.53
CA THR A 194 12.39 -13.61 9.65
C THR A 194 12.12 -14.53 8.47
N ARG A 195 10.84 -14.67 8.07
CA ARG A 195 10.44 -15.47 6.90
C ARG A 195 11.08 -14.93 5.61
N LEU A 196 11.04 -13.61 5.41
CA LEU A 196 11.62 -12.96 4.25
C LEU A 196 13.15 -13.11 4.22
N HIS A 197 13.85 -12.82 5.33
CA HIS A 197 15.30 -12.94 5.44
C HIS A 197 15.77 -14.39 5.23
N THR A 198 15.02 -15.37 5.73
CA THR A 198 15.34 -16.79 5.54
C THR A 198 15.29 -17.17 4.06
N ALA A 199 14.30 -16.67 3.31
CA ALA A 199 14.18 -16.92 1.88
C ALA A 199 15.14 -16.06 1.04
N TYR A 200 15.45 -14.85 1.50
CA TYR A 200 16.25 -13.84 0.83
C TYR A 200 17.21 -13.18 1.81
N PRO A 201 18.44 -13.72 1.98
CA PRO A 201 19.43 -13.17 2.91
C PRO A 201 19.86 -11.73 2.61
N SER A 202 19.54 -11.20 1.43
CA SER A 202 19.73 -9.79 1.07
C SER A 202 18.74 -8.86 1.77
N ALA A 203 17.60 -9.37 2.24
CA ALA A 203 16.65 -8.60 3.03
C ALA A 203 17.22 -8.36 4.44
N PRO A 204 16.94 -7.22 5.10
CA PRO A 204 17.43 -6.94 6.45
C PRO A 204 16.89 -7.98 7.46
N PRO A 205 17.70 -8.45 8.41
CA PRO A 205 17.21 -9.28 9.51
C PRO A 205 16.33 -8.45 10.46
N TYR A 206 15.47 -9.13 11.21
CA TYR A 206 14.67 -8.47 12.26
C TYR A 206 15.56 -7.92 13.38
N SER A 207 15.29 -6.69 13.80
CA SER A 207 15.88 -6.06 14.98
C SER A 207 14.77 -5.43 15.82
N GLU A 208 14.54 -5.98 17.01
CA GLU A 208 13.51 -5.45 17.90
C GLU A 208 13.82 -4.02 18.36
N SER A 209 15.09 -3.66 18.56
CA SER A 209 15.46 -2.29 18.94
C SER A 209 15.15 -1.28 17.83
N HIS A 210 15.37 -1.66 16.57
CA HIS A 210 15.04 -0.85 15.40
C HIS A 210 13.53 -0.70 15.22
N ALA A 211 12.79 -1.80 15.36
CA ALA A 211 11.34 -1.79 15.32
C ALA A 211 10.74 -0.90 16.41
N ARG A 212 11.26 -0.98 17.65
CA ARG A 212 10.82 -0.15 18.77
C ARG A 212 11.13 1.33 18.56
N PHE A 213 12.30 1.68 18.03
CA PHE A 213 12.63 3.07 17.68
C PHE A 213 11.55 3.70 16.79
N TRP A 214 11.16 3.00 15.71
CA TRP A 214 10.11 3.49 14.83
C TRP A 214 8.71 3.47 15.44
N LEU A 215 8.38 2.46 16.26
CA LEU A 215 7.12 2.44 17.01
C LEU A 215 7.01 3.61 17.97
N ASP A 216 8.05 3.92 18.73
CA ASP A 216 8.06 5.02 19.70
C ASP A 216 7.88 6.37 18.99
N TYR A 217 8.47 6.53 17.80
CA TYR A 217 8.31 7.71 16.97
C TYR A 217 6.86 7.90 16.47
N PHE A 218 6.21 6.84 15.98
CA PHE A 218 4.86 6.92 15.39
C PHE A 218 3.70 6.68 16.37
N THR A 219 3.99 6.10 17.54
CA THR A 219 3.03 5.79 18.59
C THR A 219 3.37 6.42 19.94
N PRO A 220 3.76 7.71 20.01
CA PRO A 220 4.15 8.30 21.27
C PRO A 220 3.00 8.21 22.27
N ASP A 221 3.35 7.91 23.51
CA ASP A 221 2.41 7.94 24.63
C ASP A 221 1.70 9.32 24.66
N PRO A 222 0.46 9.46 25.18
CA PRO A 222 -0.33 10.68 25.06
C PRO A 222 0.19 11.89 25.88
N SER A 223 1.49 11.94 26.16
CA SER A 223 2.18 13.14 26.66
C SER A 223 2.31 14.19 25.54
N PRO A 224 2.16 15.49 25.82
CA PRO A 224 1.67 16.46 24.84
C PRO A 224 2.72 17.15 23.96
N SER A 225 3.96 16.64 23.84
CA SER A 225 5.07 17.51 23.42
C SER A 225 5.79 17.18 22.10
N ARG A 226 5.44 16.14 21.33
CA ARG A 226 6.20 15.85 20.08
C ARG A 226 5.41 15.57 18.81
N VAL A 227 4.08 15.44 18.85
CA VAL A 227 3.29 15.23 17.62
C VAL A 227 2.28 16.35 17.49
N ALA A 228 2.44 17.15 16.43
CA ALA A 228 1.40 18.07 15.98
C ALA A 228 0.06 17.33 15.96
N LYS A 229 -0.99 17.89 16.56
CA LYS A 229 -2.34 17.30 16.57
C LYS A 229 -2.70 16.86 15.15
N VAL A 230 -2.63 15.56 14.88
CA VAL A 230 -3.01 15.01 13.58
C VAL A 230 -4.52 15.20 13.45
N PRO A 231 -5.00 15.97 12.48
CA PRO A 231 -6.42 16.26 12.36
C PRO A 231 -7.19 14.94 12.18
N PRO A 232 -8.43 14.81 12.71
CA PRO A 232 -9.24 13.60 12.59
C PRO A 232 -9.35 13.07 11.15
N ARG A 233 -9.30 13.96 10.15
CA ARG A 233 -9.33 13.62 8.72
C ARG A 233 -8.12 12.79 8.26
N GLU A 234 -6.92 13.05 8.78
CA GLU A 234 -5.71 12.23 8.50
C GLU A 234 -5.76 10.89 9.24
N ALA A 235 -6.33 10.88 10.45
CA ALA A 235 -6.50 9.65 11.21
C ALA A 235 -7.46 8.66 10.55
N TRP A 236 -8.37 9.09 9.67
CA TRP A 236 -9.33 8.24 8.96
C TRP A 236 -9.15 8.20 7.43
N GLY A 237 -8.17 8.95 6.91
CA GLY A 237 -7.80 9.00 5.49
C GLY A 237 -7.14 7.72 4.94
N PRO A 238 -6.77 7.67 3.65
CA PRO A 238 -5.93 6.60 3.11
C PRO A 238 -4.63 6.54 3.91
N ASN A 239 -4.02 5.35 3.97
CA ASN A 239 -2.61 5.32 4.33
C ASN A 239 -1.87 6.10 3.24
N SER A 240 -1.22 7.20 3.63
CA SER A 240 -0.58 8.14 2.71
C SER A 240 0.88 8.36 3.08
N PHE A 241 1.54 7.32 3.60
CA PHE A 241 2.88 7.42 4.14
C PHE A 241 3.89 7.90 3.08
N GLY A 242 3.85 7.36 1.86
CA GLY A 242 4.73 7.78 0.76
C GLY A 242 4.51 9.23 0.33
N ILE A 243 3.26 9.71 0.31
CA ILE A 243 2.89 11.10 0.08
C ILE A 243 3.46 11.98 1.18
N LEU A 244 3.33 11.58 2.46
CA LEU A 244 3.84 12.34 3.58
C LEU A 244 5.39 12.43 3.56
N VAL A 245 6.07 11.36 3.14
CA VAL A 245 7.52 11.37 2.92
C VAL A 245 7.89 12.31 1.76
N ALA A 246 7.17 12.23 0.64
CA ALA A 246 7.40 13.10 -0.51
C ALA A 246 7.23 14.60 -0.16
N GLN A 247 6.25 14.92 0.69
CA GLN A 247 6.00 16.26 1.22
C GLN A 247 7.05 16.73 2.25
N GLY A 248 7.97 15.85 2.66
CA GLY A 248 8.97 16.16 3.68
C GLY A 248 8.44 16.22 5.10
N LYS A 249 7.27 15.62 5.39
CA LYS A 249 6.75 15.51 6.75
C LYS A 249 7.64 14.66 7.66
N TYR A 250 8.35 13.69 7.08
CA TYR A 250 9.23 12.78 7.79
C TYR A 250 10.62 12.79 7.13
N ASP A 251 11.65 13.17 7.88
CA ASP A 251 13.04 12.98 7.47
C ASP A 251 13.48 11.55 7.81
N ILE A 252 13.08 10.61 6.95
CA ILE A 252 13.34 9.18 7.17
C ILE A 252 14.84 8.87 7.22
N GLN A 253 15.63 9.53 6.38
CA GLN A 253 17.08 9.32 6.33
C GLN A 253 17.78 9.88 7.58
N GLY A 254 17.40 11.10 8.02
CA GLY A 254 17.92 11.68 9.25
C GLY A 254 17.58 10.84 10.49
N LEU A 255 16.34 10.35 10.59
CA LEU A 255 15.90 9.49 11.70
C LEU A 255 16.60 8.13 11.69
N GLU A 256 16.81 7.53 10.53
CA GLU A 256 17.58 6.29 10.42
C GLU A 256 19.04 6.50 10.84
N ALA A 257 19.67 7.61 10.42
CA ALA A 257 21.02 7.97 10.85
C ALA A 257 21.12 8.20 12.37
N GLU A 258 20.10 8.81 12.97
CA GLU A 258 20.00 8.98 14.43
C GLU A 258 19.99 7.63 15.14
N TYR A 259 19.16 6.68 14.70
CA TYR A 259 19.13 5.33 15.26
C TYR A 259 20.49 4.63 15.16
N LEU A 260 21.12 4.68 13.98
CA LEU A 260 22.43 4.07 13.76
C LEU A 260 23.52 4.68 14.64
N ALA A 261 23.48 6.00 14.87
CA ALA A 261 24.40 6.68 15.80
C ALA A 261 24.19 6.22 17.25
N GLN A 262 22.92 6.12 17.70
CA GLN A 262 22.58 5.64 19.05
C GLN A 262 23.08 4.21 19.30
N VAL A 263 22.95 3.31 18.32
CA VAL A 263 23.37 1.90 18.45
C VAL A 263 24.89 1.73 18.34
N SER A 264 25.57 2.57 17.56
CA SER A 264 27.03 2.52 17.39
C SER A 264 27.82 3.22 18.50
N GLY A 265 27.15 3.91 19.42
CA GLY A 265 27.80 4.65 20.51
C GLY A 265 28.59 5.88 20.04
N GLY A 266 28.30 6.37 18.82
CA GLY A 266 28.92 7.58 18.26
C GLY A 266 28.31 8.85 18.86
N GLU A 267 29.11 9.90 19.01
CA GLU A 267 28.58 11.25 19.20
C GLU A 267 27.76 11.60 17.96
N VAL A 268 26.46 11.83 18.15
CA VAL A 268 25.65 12.57 17.19
C VAL A 268 26.29 13.95 17.14
N THR A 269 27.02 14.25 16.08
CA THR A 269 27.25 15.66 15.75
C THR A 269 25.87 16.26 15.56
N GLU A 270 25.43 17.07 16.52
CA GLU A 270 24.50 18.16 16.28
C GLU A 270 25.15 19.05 15.22
N GLY A 271 25.12 18.62 13.94
CA GLY A 271 24.93 19.59 12.89
C GLY A 271 23.61 20.26 13.24
N ASP A 272 23.58 21.59 13.21
CA ASP A 272 22.41 22.43 13.48
C ASP A 272 21.19 21.93 12.68
N SER A 273 20.58 20.87 13.20
CA SER A 273 19.29 20.35 12.85
C SER A 273 18.39 20.82 13.97
N LEU A 274 18.30 22.15 14.06
CA LEU A 274 16.96 22.69 14.15
C LEU A 274 16.21 22.01 13.02
N SER A 275 15.47 20.95 13.37
CA SER A 275 14.39 20.48 12.55
C SER A 275 13.48 21.70 12.42
N GLU A 276 13.75 22.53 11.42
CA GLU A 276 12.72 23.34 10.83
C GLU A 276 11.77 22.30 10.24
N GLN A 277 10.87 21.80 11.11
CA GLN A 277 9.61 21.25 10.68
C GLN A 277 9.09 22.31 9.72
N VAL A 278 9.16 22.04 8.44
CA VAL A 278 8.66 22.95 7.43
C VAL A 278 7.16 23.01 7.69
N ILE A 279 6.75 24.07 8.39
CA ILE A 279 5.36 24.39 8.60
C ILE A 279 4.86 24.93 7.26
N TRP A 280 4.24 24.02 6.51
CA TRP A 280 3.07 24.24 5.65
C TRP A 280 2.80 25.69 5.21
N CYS A 281 2.91 25.99 3.90
CA CYS A 281 2.60 27.31 3.35
C CYS A 281 1.90 27.24 1.97
N GLY A 282 0.55 27.26 1.97
CA GLY A 282 -0.29 27.43 0.76
C GLY A 282 -0.39 26.17 -0.09
N LEU A 283 -1.43 26.03 -0.96
CA LEU A 283 -1.91 24.76 -1.60
C LEU A 283 -1.03 23.58 -1.17
N PRO A 284 -1.29 23.01 0.04
CA PRO A 284 -0.35 22.62 1.10
C PRO A 284 1.12 22.27 0.79
N ASP A 285 1.36 21.70 -0.39
CA ASP A 285 2.56 21.01 -0.84
C ASP A 285 2.94 21.32 -2.31
N GLY A 286 2.28 22.27 -2.98
CA GLY A 286 2.53 22.59 -4.39
C GLY A 286 2.21 21.46 -5.39
N GLY A 287 1.39 20.47 -4.99
CA GLY A 287 1.08 19.29 -5.81
C GLY A 287 2.05 18.12 -5.62
N ILE A 288 3.02 18.23 -4.70
CA ILE A 288 4.01 17.18 -4.42
C ILE A 288 3.35 15.84 -4.05
N GLY A 289 2.28 15.86 -3.27
CA GLY A 289 1.56 14.65 -2.89
C GLY A 289 0.90 13.97 -4.07
N GLU A 290 0.30 14.74 -4.99
CA GLU A 290 -0.23 14.21 -6.25
C GLU A 290 0.88 13.64 -7.12
N GLN A 291 2.03 14.31 -7.21
CA GLN A 291 3.19 13.81 -7.95
C GLN A 291 3.73 12.49 -7.38
N ALA A 292 3.87 12.38 -6.06
CA ALA A 292 4.31 11.14 -5.41
C ALA A 292 3.35 9.98 -5.69
N TRP A 293 2.05 10.27 -5.61
CA TRP A 293 1.02 9.31 -5.92
C TRP A 293 1.01 8.91 -7.40
N TRP A 294 1.09 9.88 -8.32
CA TRP A 294 1.19 9.65 -9.75
C TRP A 294 2.41 8.83 -10.15
N ARG A 295 3.47 8.83 -9.34
CA ARG A 295 4.70 8.04 -9.49
C ARG A 295 4.64 6.64 -8.87
N GLY A 296 3.51 6.27 -8.25
CA GLY A 296 3.33 4.97 -7.62
C GLY A 296 3.97 4.82 -6.25
N TRP A 297 4.21 5.91 -5.51
CA TRP A 297 4.76 5.81 -4.15
C TRP A 297 3.75 5.37 -3.08
N GLU A 298 2.49 5.22 -3.48
CA GLU A 298 1.42 4.67 -2.65
C GLU A 298 0.84 3.40 -3.25
N GLU A 299 0.86 2.35 -2.45
CA GLU A 299 0.27 1.07 -2.77
C GLU A 299 -1.25 1.02 -2.59
N GLU A 300 -1.91 0.30 -3.49
CA GLU A 300 -3.33 -0.04 -3.36
C GLU A 300 -3.56 -1.03 -2.22
N VAL A 301 -2.55 -1.84 -1.88
CA VAL A 301 -2.57 -2.80 -0.76
C VAL A 301 -1.23 -2.77 -0.05
N GLY A 302 -1.23 -2.64 1.28
CA GLY A 302 -0.02 -2.52 2.11
C GLY A 302 0.98 -3.67 1.98
N SER A 303 2.16 -3.48 2.57
CA SER A 303 3.23 -4.49 2.59
C SER A 303 2.80 -5.77 3.34
N GLU A 304 3.59 -6.85 3.27
CA GLU A 304 3.27 -8.07 4.02
C GLU A 304 3.21 -7.81 5.53
N GLU A 305 4.13 -6.99 6.06
CA GLU A 305 4.21 -6.63 7.47
C GLU A 305 2.96 -5.88 7.93
N GLU A 306 2.47 -4.93 7.11
CA GLU A 306 1.24 -4.18 7.40
C GLU A 306 0.00 -5.08 7.38
N VAL A 307 -0.09 -5.97 6.38
CA VAL A 307 -1.25 -6.86 6.19
C VAL A 307 -1.31 -7.91 7.31
N GLU A 308 -0.18 -8.53 7.65
CA GLU A 308 -0.09 -9.52 8.74
C GLU A 308 -0.43 -8.88 10.09
N PHE A 309 0.04 -7.65 10.34
CA PHE A 309 -0.33 -6.89 11.53
C PHE A 309 -1.84 -6.62 11.59
N LEU A 310 -2.43 -6.07 10.53
CA LEU A 310 -3.87 -5.78 10.49
C LEU A 310 -4.73 -7.04 10.63
N ALA A 311 -4.29 -8.16 10.02
CA ALA A 311 -4.91 -9.47 10.16
C ALA A 311 -4.87 -9.99 11.60
N ALA A 312 -3.74 -9.87 12.27
CA ALA A 312 -3.62 -10.26 13.67
C ALA A 312 -4.47 -9.38 14.60
N VAL A 313 -4.47 -8.06 14.40
CA VAL A 313 -5.36 -7.13 15.13
C VAL A 313 -6.83 -7.51 14.96
N ALA A 314 -7.25 -7.82 13.73
CA ALA A 314 -8.63 -8.23 13.48
C ALA A 314 -9.03 -9.53 14.21
N VAL A 315 -8.09 -10.46 14.38
CA VAL A 315 -8.33 -11.66 15.20
C VAL A 315 -8.47 -11.28 16.67
N GLU A 316 -7.53 -10.51 17.21
CA GLU A 316 -7.55 -10.10 18.63
C GLU A 316 -8.82 -9.34 19.00
N GLU A 317 -9.28 -8.43 18.14
CA GLU A 317 -10.54 -7.70 18.32
C GLU A 317 -11.77 -8.62 18.34
N THR A 318 -11.66 -9.85 17.82
CA THR A 318 -12.79 -10.78 17.63
C THR A 318 -12.75 -12.04 18.50
N VAL A 319 -11.71 -12.22 19.33
CA VAL A 319 -11.56 -13.38 20.22
C VAL A 319 -12.75 -13.55 21.18
N GLY A 320 -13.40 -12.47 21.59
CA GLY A 320 -14.47 -12.46 22.59
C GLY A 320 -15.85 -12.96 22.13
N PHE A 321 -16.07 -13.22 20.84
CA PHE A 321 -17.41 -13.54 20.32
C PHE A 321 -17.82 -15.03 20.48
N GLY A 322 -19.10 -15.29 20.75
CA GLY A 322 -19.63 -16.57 21.23
C GLY A 322 -19.56 -17.78 20.28
N LEU A 323 -19.82 -18.98 20.81
CA LEU A 323 -19.80 -20.28 20.09
C LEU A 323 -21.07 -20.53 19.26
N GLN A 324 -22.22 -19.99 19.67
CA GLN A 324 -23.53 -20.28 19.04
C GLN A 324 -23.85 -19.37 17.85
N GLY A 325 -22.85 -18.62 17.38
CA GLY A 325 -23.03 -17.49 16.49
C GLY A 325 -22.94 -16.17 17.26
N ILE A 326 -22.82 -15.09 16.51
CA ILE A 326 -22.71 -13.73 17.01
C ILE A 326 -24.06 -13.07 16.88
N GLU A 327 -24.58 -12.52 17.98
CA GLU A 327 -25.75 -11.67 17.92
C GLU A 327 -25.35 -10.28 17.42
N MET A 328 -26.23 -9.66 16.63
CA MET A 328 -25.84 -8.46 15.90
C MET A 328 -25.54 -7.27 16.83
N ASP A 329 -26.11 -7.28 18.03
CA ASP A 329 -25.93 -6.33 19.13
C ASP A 329 -24.63 -6.50 19.92
N GLU A 330 -23.97 -7.66 19.83
CA GLU A 330 -22.62 -7.82 20.38
C GLU A 330 -21.56 -7.09 19.53
N LEU A 331 -21.85 -6.88 18.25
CA LEU A 331 -20.90 -6.32 17.29
C LEU A 331 -20.93 -4.79 17.27
N ASP A 332 -19.82 -4.17 17.68
CA ASP A 332 -19.55 -2.77 17.34
C ASP A 332 -19.21 -2.62 15.85
N LEU A 333 -20.22 -2.29 15.03
CA LEU A 333 -20.04 -2.04 13.59
C LEU A 333 -19.31 -0.73 13.26
N SER A 334 -18.82 -0.02 14.26
CA SER A 334 -17.78 0.98 14.06
C SER A 334 -16.37 0.35 14.06
N ILE A 335 -16.22 -0.97 14.21
CA ILE A 335 -14.94 -1.68 14.14
C ILE A 335 -14.93 -2.56 12.90
N ARG A 336 -13.87 -2.48 12.10
CA ARG A 336 -13.83 -3.16 10.80
C ARG A 336 -13.79 -4.67 10.94
N SER A 337 -12.99 -5.19 11.87
CA SER A 337 -12.89 -6.62 12.16
C SER A 337 -14.23 -7.23 12.55
N HIS A 338 -15.07 -6.50 13.29
CA HIS A 338 -16.43 -6.92 13.65
C HIS A 338 -17.33 -7.05 12.42
N ILE A 339 -17.27 -6.07 11.50
CA ILE A 339 -18.02 -6.15 10.25
C ILE A 339 -17.55 -7.36 9.43
N LEU A 340 -16.24 -7.55 9.28
CA LEU A 340 -15.65 -8.66 8.53
C LEU A 340 -16.01 -10.02 9.13
N LEU A 341 -16.01 -10.13 10.46
CA LEU A 341 -16.46 -11.32 11.18
C LEU A 341 -17.95 -11.59 10.94
N ALA A 342 -18.79 -10.55 10.94
CA ALA A 342 -20.21 -10.66 10.64
C ALA A 342 -20.45 -11.17 9.19
N VAL A 343 -19.68 -10.68 8.22
CA VAL A 343 -19.73 -11.18 6.84
C VAL A 343 -19.30 -12.64 6.75
N MET A 344 -18.23 -13.02 7.46
CA MET A 344 -17.78 -14.42 7.55
C MET A 344 -18.86 -15.32 8.17
N GLN A 345 -19.60 -14.83 9.16
CA GLN A 345 -20.75 -15.55 9.73
C GLN A 345 -21.94 -15.61 8.75
N ALA A 346 -22.22 -14.56 7.99
CA ALA A 346 -23.24 -14.59 6.97
C ALA A 346 -22.94 -15.67 5.90
N ALA A 347 -21.66 -15.89 5.60
CA ALA A 347 -21.21 -16.87 4.64
C ALA A 347 -21.52 -18.33 5.04
N VAL A 348 -21.61 -18.65 6.33
CA VAL A 348 -22.04 -20.00 6.78
C VAL A 348 -23.55 -20.18 6.80
N LYS A 349 -24.32 -19.09 6.83
CA LYS A 349 -25.79 -19.18 6.91
C LYS A 349 -26.41 -19.70 5.62
N ASP A 350 -27.58 -20.33 5.74
CA ASP A 350 -28.41 -20.66 4.57
C ASP A 350 -28.88 -19.39 3.85
N ARG A 351 -29.40 -19.57 2.63
CA ARG A 351 -29.75 -18.45 1.75
C ARG A 351 -30.74 -17.47 2.38
N GLN A 352 -31.78 -17.94 3.07
CA GLN A 352 -32.81 -17.03 3.61
C GLN A 352 -32.28 -16.31 4.86
N GLU A 353 -31.60 -17.04 5.74
CA GLU A 353 -30.99 -16.46 6.93
C GLU A 353 -29.90 -15.46 6.59
N ARG A 354 -29.08 -15.77 5.58
CA ARG A 354 -28.01 -14.91 5.08
C ARG A 354 -28.54 -13.57 4.59
N GLU A 355 -29.56 -13.57 3.73
CA GLU A 355 -30.14 -12.32 3.20
C GLU A 355 -30.74 -11.46 4.32
N ARG A 356 -31.43 -12.09 5.30
CA ARG A 356 -31.94 -11.38 6.48
C ARG A 356 -30.79 -10.79 7.31
N PHE A 357 -29.73 -11.56 7.54
CA PHE A 357 -28.57 -11.13 8.33
C PHE A 357 -27.81 -9.98 7.65
N LEU A 358 -27.58 -10.08 6.34
CA LEU A 358 -26.93 -9.01 5.56
C LEU A 358 -27.77 -7.73 5.52
N GLY A 359 -29.10 -7.84 5.41
CA GLY A 359 -29.98 -6.67 5.48
C GLY A 359 -29.90 -5.94 6.82
N GLU A 360 -29.78 -6.69 7.92
CA GLU A 360 -29.57 -6.10 9.26
C GLU A 360 -28.19 -5.47 9.39
N LEU A 361 -27.14 -6.15 8.91
CA LEU A 361 -25.77 -5.66 8.89
C LEU A 361 -25.67 -4.34 8.12
N GLU A 362 -26.24 -4.28 6.91
CA GLU A 362 -26.30 -3.06 6.08
C GLU A 362 -26.94 -1.90 6.85
N ARG A 363 -28.13 -2.14 7.42
CA ARG A 363 -28.87 -1.11 8.16
C ARG A 363 -28.05 -0.54 9.31
N ARG A 364 -27.39 -1.38 10.11
CA ARG A 364 -26.62 -0.93 11.26
C ARG A 364 -25.28 -0.30 10.88
N MET A 365 -24.64 -0.75 9.80
CA MET A 365 -23.44 -0.09 9.25
C MET A 365 -23.76 1.37 8.84
N VAL A 366 -24.92 1.59 8.21
CA VAL A 366 -25.39 2.94 7.83
C VAL A 366 -25.68 3.78 9.08
N GLN A 367 -26.35 3.22 10.09
CA GLN A 367 -26.62 3.93 11.35
C GLN A 367 -25.35 4.35 12.10
N LYS A 368 -24.27 3.58 12.00
CA LYS A 368 -22.97 3.92 12.59
C LYS A 368 -22.15 4.94 11.79
N GLY A 369 -22.69 5.46 10.68
CA GLY A 369 -22.03 6.50 9.86
C GLY A 369 -20.82 6.01 9.07
N ARG A 370 -20.58 4.70 9.01
CA ARG A 370 -19.37 4.10 8.40
C ARG A 370 -19.43 4.04 6.87
N LEU A 371 -20.61 3.82 6.31
CA LEU A 371 -20.85 3.75 4.87
C LEU A 371 -22.19 4.41 4.55
N GLY A 372 -22.24 5.17 3.45
CA GLY A 372 -23.50 5.62 2.88
C GLY A 372 -24.39 4.43 2.50
N LYS A 373 -25.71 4.63 2.56
CA LYS A 373 -26.72 3.61 2.28
C LYS A 373 -26.48 2.85 0.96
N GLU A 374 -26.05 3.56 -0.08
CA GLU A 374 -25.80 2.97 -1.39
C GLU A 374 -24.56 2.07 -1.45
N ARG A 375 -23.61 2.24 -0.52
CA ARG A 375 -22.33 1.52 -0.49
C ARG A 375 -22.34 0.34 0.48
N ALA A 376 -23.04 0.45 1.61
CA ALA A 376 -23.03 -0.55 2.66
C ALA A 376 -23.47 -1.95 2.20
N GLY A 377 -24.59 -2.05 1.49
CA GLY A 377 -25.09 -3.34 0.99
C GLY A 377 -24.21 -3.96 -0.10
N ARG A 378 -23.67 -3.12 -1.01
CA ARG A 378 -22.73 -3.57 -2.04
C ARG A 378 -21.46 -4.14 -1.41
N TRP A 379 -20.87 -3.39 -0.48
CA TRP A 379 -19.69 -3.77 0.27
C TRP A 379 -19.85 -5.14 0.94
N ALA A 380 -20.96 -5.35 1.66
CA ALA A 380 -21.17 -6.59 2.41
C ALA A 380 -21.29 -7.81 1.50
N ARG A 381 -21.95 -7.66 0.34
CA ARG A 381 -22.10 -8.75 -0.64
C ARG A 381 -20.80 -9.08 -1.34
N GLU A 382 -20.03 -8.08 -1.69
CA GLU A 382 -18.77 -8.32 -2.39
C GLU A 382 -17.72 -8.90 -1.40
N ALA A 383 -17.69 -8.45 -0.14
CA ALA A 383 -16.89 -9.06 0.93
C ALA A 383 -17.32 -10.51 1.19
N LEU A 384 -18.62 -10.78 1.20
CA LEU A 384 -19.17 -12.14 1.28
C LEU A 384 -18.64 -13.02 0.16
N GLY A 385 -18.62 -12.53 -1.09
CA GLY A 385 -18.11 -13.28 -2.24
C GLY A 385 -16.63 -13.67 -2.12
N ILE A 386 -15.83 -12.88 -1.38
CA ILE A 386 -14.43 -13.20 -1.06
C ILE A 386 -14.34 -14.26 0.04
N MET A 387 -15.16 -14.15 1.09
CA MET A 387 -15.07 -15.02 2.28
C MET A 387 -15.75 -16.38 2.09
N GLU A 388 -16.83 -16.46 1.31
CA GLU A 388 -17.64 -17.66 1.15
C GLU A 388 -16.86 -18.90 0.67
N PRO A 389 -15.93 -18.82 -0.30
CA PRO A 389 -15.13 -19.97 -0.71
C PRO A 389 -14.31 -20.59 0.43
N TYR A 390 -13.86 -19.78 1.39
CA TYR A 390 -13.00 -20.23 2.50
C TYR A 390 -13.78 -20.97 3.57
N VAL A 391 -14.97 -20.49 3.91
CA VAL A 391 -15.78 -21.06 5.00
C VAL A 391 -16.72 -22.17 4.55
N ARG A 392 -16.72 -22.51 3.25
CA ARG A 392 -17.57 -23.57 2.69
C ARG A 392 -17.33 -24.93 3.36
N GLU A 393 -16.10 -25.17 3.81
CA GLU A 393 -15.73 -26.40 4.52
C GLU A 393 -16.51 -26.61 5.83
N TRP A 394 -17.05 -25.53 6.41
CA TRP A 394 -17.81 -25.58 7.66
C TRP A 394 -19.25 -26.06 7.51
N GLN A 395 -19.77 -26.21 6.27
CA GLN A 395 -21.09 -26.79 5.98
C GLN A 395 -22.26 -26.21 6.81
N GLY A 396 -22.18 -24.92 7.14
CA GLY A 396 -23.20 -24.22 7.94
C GLY A 396 -23.00 -24.29 9.46
N VAL A 397 -21.96 -24.95 9.93
CA VAL A 397 -21.59 -25.01 11.35
C VAL A 397 -20.64 -23.87 11.68
N TRP A 398 -21.01 -23.00 12.63
CA TRP A 398 -20.11 -21.94 13.09
C TRP A 398 -19.05 -22.51 14.05
N PRO A 399 -17.74 -22.39 13.76
CA PRO A 399 -16.71 -23.06 14.55
C PRO A 399 -16.36 -22.31 15.84
N GLY A 400 -15.46 -22.90 16.63
CA GLY A 400 -14.92 -22.28 17.84
C GLY A 400 -14.03 -21.06 17.57
N ALA A 401 -13.80 -20.23 18.59
CA ALA A 401 -13.06 -18.97 18.47
C ALA A 401 -11.67 -19.12 17.82
N GLU A 402 -10.93 -20.17 18.18
CA GLU A 402 -9.59 -20.41 17.65
C GLU A 402 -9.61 -20.73 16.14
N GLU A 403 -10.46 -21.66 15.70
CA GLU A 403 -10.57 -22.05 14.29
C GLU A 403 -11.09 -20.88 13.43
N ARG A 404 -12.07 -20.15 13.94
CA ARG A 404 -12.55 -18.91 13.29
C ARG A 404 -11.46 -17.86 13.18
N GLY A 405 -10.67 -17.65 14.24
CA GLY A 405 -9.56 -16.71 14.23
C GLY A 405 -8.51 -17.09 13.20
N LYS A 406 -8.14 -18.38 13.11
CA LYS A 406 -7.22 -18.90 12.08
C LYS A 406 -7.76 -18.66 10.67
N MET A 407 -9.04 -18.96 10.44
CA MET A 407 -9.66 -18.76 9.13
C MET A 407 -9.77 -17.28 8.77
N LEU A 408 -10.21 -16.45 9.71
CA LEU A 408 -10.30 -15.00 9.53
C LEU A 408 -8.93 -14.43 9.18
N ARG A 409 -7.87 -14.80 9.93
CA ARG A 409 -6.50 -14.38 9.61
C ARG A 409 -6.09 -14.79 8.21
N ARG A 410 -6.30 -16.05 7.84
CA ARG A 410 -5.96 -16.58 6.50
C ARG A 410 -6.66 -15.79 5.39
N ILE A 411 -7.98 -15.62 5.50
CA ILE A 411 -8.77 -14.84 4.55
C ILE A 411 -8.19 -13.44 4.39
N LEU A 412 -7.91 -12.77 5.51
CA LEU A 412 -7.47 -11.37 5.52
C LEU A 412 -6.04 -11.20 4.99
N VAL A 413 -5.12 -12.14 5.25
CA VAL A 413 -3.78 -12.14 4.68
C VAL A 413 -3.82 -12.39 3.17
N GLU A 414 -4.62 -13.36 2.71
CA GLU A 414 -4.74 -13.68 1.29
C GLU A 414 -5.56 -12.62 0.52
N ASN A 415 -6.42 -11.85 1.21
CA ASN A 415 -7.35 -10.87 0.62
C ASN A 415 -7.26 -9.52 1.32
N ALA A 416 -6.05 -8.98 1.41
CA ALA A 416 -5.73 -7.75 2.10
C ALA A 416 -6.56 -6.52 1.66
N GLN A 417 -7.17 -6.54 0.47
CA GLN A 417 -8.13 -5.51 0.04
C GLN A 417 -9.30 -5.33 1.03
N LEU A 418 -9.64 -6.37 1.81
CA LEU A 418 -10.67 -6.32 2.86
C LEU A 418 -10.36 -5.31 3.99
N PHE A 419 -9.10 -4.90 4.16
CA PHE A 419 -8.70 -3.84 5.10
C PHE A 419 -8.89 -2.43 4.58
N ALA A 420 -9.56 -2.27 3.44
CA ALA A 420 -9.89 -1.00 2.81
C ALA A 420 -8.66 -0.13 2.47
N ARG A 421 -8.46 0.05 1.15
CA ARG A 421 -7.78 1.22 0.58
C ARG A 421 -8.60 1.74 -0.60
N TRP A 422 -8.32 2.98 -0.97
CA TRP A 422 -9.18 3.90 -1.71
C TRP A 422 -9.18 3.56 -3.20
N THR A 423 -10.19 4.03 -3.93
CA THR A 423 -10.17 3.95 -5.40
C THR A 423 -9.05 4.84 -5.92
N VAL A 424 -8.00 4.23 -6.45
CA VAL A 424 -6.89 4.94 -7.06
C VAL A 424 -7.23 5.38 -8.49
N SER A 425 -8.05 4.62 -9.21
CA SER A 425 -8.53 5.04 -10.54
C SER A 425 -10.04 4.81 -10.68
N PRO A 426 -10.83 5.81 -11.13
CA PRO A 426 -12.26 5.64 -11.42
C PRO A 426 -12.53 4.62 -12.53
N VAL A 427 -11.52 4.31 -13.35
CA VAL A 427 -11.63 3.30 -14.43
C VAL A 427 -11.24 1.89 -13.98
N SER A 428 -10.68 1.73 -12.77
CA SER A 428 -10.42 0.41 -12.21
C SER A 428 -11.75 -0.32 -12.02
N LYS A 429 -11.92 -1.45 -12.73
CA LYS A 429 -13.08 -2.34 -12.56
C LYS A 429 -13.03 -3.13 -11.25
N GLN A 430 -12.04 -2.87 -10.40
CA GLN A 430 -11.80 -3.61 -9.18
C GLN A 430 -12.55 -3.02 -8.00
N PHE A 431 -12.93 -3.90 -7.09
CA PHE A 431 -13.66 -3.61 -5.85
C PHE A 431 -13.06 -2.39 -5.12
N THR A 432 -13.92 -1.46 -4.67
CA THR A 432 -13.52 -0.35 -3.81
C THR A 432 -14.08 -0.41 -2.39
N PHE A 433 -13.20 -0.17 -1.42
CA PHE A 433 -13.50 -0.15 0.00
C PHE A 433 -13.12 1.23 0.61
N GLU A 434 -14.08 2.12 0.88
CA GLU A 434 -13.81 3.34 1.67
C GLU A 434 -14.77 3.39 2.85
N LEU A 435 -14.25 3.47 4.08
CA LEU A 435 -15.05 3.76 5.27
C LEU A 435 -14.99 5.26 5.56
N GLY A 436 -16.13 5.85 5.89
CA GLY A 436 -16.21 7.25 6.33
C GLY A 436 -15.54 7.47 7.71
N PRO A 437 -15.14 8.72 8.02
CA PRO A 437 -14.63 9.08 9.35
C PRO A 437 -15.67 8.84 10.44
N ARG A 438 -15.22 8.63 11.70
CA ARG A 438 -16.11 8.69 12.86
C ARG A 438 -16.50 10.16 13.12
N GLU A 439 -17.79 10.43 13.26
CA GLU A 439 -18.29 11.70 13.82
C GLU A 439 -17.97 11.83 15.30
#